data_AF-A0A4Y7KH65-F1
#
_entry.id   AF-A0A4Y7KH65-F1
#
_cell.length_a   1.000
_cell.length_b   1.000
_cell.length_c   1.000
_cell.angle_alpha   90.00
_cell.angle_beta   90.00
_cell.angle_gamma   90.00
#
_symmetry.space_group_name_H-M   'P 1'
#
loop_
_entity.id
_entity.type
_entity.pdbx_description
1 polymer ?
#
loop_
_entity_poly.entity_id
_entity_poly.type
_entity_poly.pdbx_seq_one_letter_code
_entity_poly.pdbx_strand_id
1 'polypeptide(L)'
;MVTRCVDEAAQLKECESVIPVQLEAIKHAVLIGDECHPQARIKSRVSDEAGFGRSLFGRLGLFGHLEDLPNMQYRMHPKISSFPNHKFYKDQIRDV
;
A
#
# COMPACT_ATOMS: atom_id res chain seq x y z
N MET A 1 -22.71 -8.72 8.15
CA MET A 1 -21.51 -9.11 7.41
C MET A 1 -20.39 -8.18 7.84
N VAL A 2 -19.30 -8.69 8.39
CA VAL A 2 -18.25 -7.82 8.96
C VAL A 2 -17.15 -7.64 7.91
N THR A 3 -16.87 -6.39 7.57
CA THR A 3 -15.80 -5.98 6.67
C THR A 3 -14.71 -5.28 7.47
N ARG A 4 -13.45 -5.60 7.18
CA ARG A 4 -12.27 -4.95 7.79
C ARG A 4 -11.58 -4.08 6.76
N CYS A 5 -11.30 -2.83 7.09
CA CYS A 5 -10.45 -1.95 6.29
C CYS A 5 -9.11 -1.77 6.99
N VAL A 6 -8.01 -1.94 6.25
CA VAL A 6 -6.64 -1.69 6.71
C VAL A 6 -6.08 -0.58 5.85
N ASP A 7 -5.88 0.58 6.46
CA ASP A 7 -5.25 1.73 5.82
C ASP A 7 -3.72 1.65 5.94
N GLU A 8 -3.01 2.28 5.02
CA GLU A 8 -1.53 2.23 4.91
C GLU A 8 -0.97 0.80 4.89
N ALA A 9 -1.70 -0.15 4.28
CA ALA A 9 -1.38 -1.57 4.26
C ALA A 9 -0.03 -1.88 3.60
N ALA A 10 0.44 -1.01 2.69
CA ALA A 10 1.76 -1.12 2.06
C ALA A 10 2.92 -0.94 3.06
N GLN A 11 2.67 -0.29 4.21
CA GLN A 11 3.68 -0.01 5.24
C GLN A 11 3.80 -1.14 6.29
N LEU A 12 2.90 -2.12 6.25
CA LEU A 12 2.90 -3.26 7.18
C LEU A 12 3.81 -4.37 6.66
N LYS A 13 4.45 -5.09 7.58
CA LYS A 13 4.98 -6.42 7.24
C LYS A 13 3.81 -7.36 7.03
N GLU A 14 3.98 -8.34 6.15
CA GLU A 14 2.93 -9.31 5.88
C GLU A 14 2.40 -10.02 7.14
N CYS A 15 3.29 -10.37 8.07
CA CYS A 15 2.92 -10.98 9.35
C CYS A 15 2.09 -10.05 10.25
N GLU A 16 2.28 -8.73 10.15
CA GLU A 16 1.52 -7.74 10.92
C GLU A 16 0.09 -7.58 10.38
N SER A 17 -0.10 -7.86 9.08
CA SER A 17 -1.42 -7.84 8.43
C SER A 17 -2.34 -8.97 8.89
N VAL A 18 -1.80 -10.01 9.52
CA VAL A 18 -2.58 -11.12 10.07
C VAL A 18 -3.43 -10.67 11.27
N ILE A 19 -2.91 -9.78 12.11
CA ILE A 19 -3.58 -9.28 13.32
C ILE A 19 -4.97 -8.69 13.00
N PRO A 20 -5.12 -7.77 12.01
CA PRO A 20 -6.44 -7.25 11.67
C PRO A 20 -7.34 -8.24 10.90
N VAL A 21 -6.78 -9.25 10.23
CA VAL A 21 -7.52 -10.16 9.33
C VAL A 21 -7.99 -11.44 10.03
N GLN A 22 -7.36 -11.85 11.13
CA GLN A 22 -7.61 -13.15 11.78
C GLN A 22 -8.87 -13.21 12.68
N LEU A 23 -9.77 -12.21 12.65
CA LEU A 23 -11.02 -12.31 13.42
C LEU A 23 -12.03 -13.21 12.71
N GLU A 24 -12.53 -14.24 13.42
CA GLU A 24 -13.46 -15.26 12.89
C GLU A 24 -14.74 -14.70 12.25
N ALA A 25 -15.16 -13.49 12.63
CA ALA A 25 -16.36 -12.85 12.10
C ALA A 25 -16.14 -12.12 10.75
N ILE A 26 -14.89 -11.90 10.33
CA ILE A 26 -14.58 -11.14 9.11
C ILE A 26 -14.89 -12.00 7.89
N LYS A 27 -15.72 -11.47 6.99
CA LYS A 27 -15.97 -12.09 5.69
C LYS A 27 -15.21 -11.40 4.57
N HIS A 28 -15.05 -10.07 4.65
CA HIS A 28 -14.42 -9.24 3.62
C HIS A 28 -13.28 -8.41 4.23
N ALA A 29 -12.18 -8.26 3.50
CA ALA A 29 -11.07 -7.39 3.85
C ALA A 29 -10.77 -6.42 2.69
N VAL A 30 -10.52 -5.16 3.02
CA VAL A 30 -10.11 -4.11 2.10
C VAL A 30 -8.75 -3.59 2.56
N LEU A 31 -7.76 -3.66 1.69
CA LEU A 31 -6.41 -3.16 1.94
C LEU A 31 -6.22 -1.89 1.10
N ILE A 32 -5.88 -0.79 1.76
CA ILE A 32 -5.62 0.50 1.13
C ILE A 32 -4.16 0.81 1.39
N GLY A 33 -3.39 1.14 0.36
CA GLY A 33 -1.97 1.39 0.46
C GLY A 33 -1.38 1.88 -0.85
N ASP A 34 -0.11 2.25 -0.80
CA ASP A 34 0.65 2.75 -1.94
C ASP A 34 2.08 2.21 -1.86
N GLU A 35 2.50 1.42 -2.84
CA GLU A 35 3.86 0.86 -2.89
C GLU A 35 4.94 1.91 -3.19
N CYS A 36 4.56 3.09 -3.72
CA CYS A 36 5.47 4.20 -3.96
C CYS A 36 5.83 4.96 -2.67
N HIS A 37 5.08 4.73 -1.59
CA HIS A 37 5.36 5.27 -0.27
C HIS A 37 6.38 4.40 0.50
N PRO A 38 6.93 4.92 1.63
CA PRO A 38 7.88 4.16 2.43
C PRO A 38 7.31 2.83 2.93
N GLN A 39 7.99 1.73 2.63
CA GLN A 39 7.62 0.39 3.09
C GLN A 39 8.00 0.15 4.56
N ALA A 40 7.61 -1.02 5.08
CA ALA A 40 7.88 -1.42 6.45
C ALA A 40 9.38 -1.35 6.80
N ARG A 41 9.72 -0.73 7.94
CA ARG A 41 11.12 -0.63 8.38
C ARG A 41 11.62 -1.98 8.91
N ILE A 42 12.70 -2.48 8.32
CA ILE A 42 13.41 -3.67 8.79
C ILE A 42 14.76 -3.26 9.40
N LYS A 43 14.99 -3.65 10.66
CA LYS A 43 16.27 -3.35 11.37
C LYS A 43 17.39 -4.33 11.01
N SER A 44 17.03 -5.59 10.76
CA SER A 44 17.98 -6.66 10.48
C SER A 44 18.26 -6.73 8.98
N ARG A 45 19.52 -6.57 8.59
CA ARG A 45 19.92 -6.68 7.18
C ARG A 45 19.58 -8.05 6.58
N VAL A 46 19.80 -9.13 7.35
CA VAL A 46 19.47 -10.50 6.92
C VAL A 46 17.97 -10.67 6.67
N SER A 47 17.12 -10.03 7.50
CA SER A 47 15.67 -10.10 7.31
C SER A 47 15.21 -9.26 6.13
N ASP A 48 15.86 -8.12 5.88
CA ASP A 48 15.59 -7.25 4.74
C ASP A 48 15.96 -7.95 3.42
N GLU A 49 17.16 -8.54 3.37
CA GLU A 49 17.64 -9.38 2.25
C GLU A 49 16.72 -10.58 1.99
N ALA A 50 16.08 -11.12 3.03
CA ALA A 50 15.09 -12.21 2.92
C ALA A 50 13.69 -11.74 2.49
N GLY A 51 13.48 -10.44 2.26
CA GLY A 51 12.19 -9.88 1.84
C GLY A 51 11.15 -9.77 2.95
N PHE A 52 11.56 -9.80 4.23
CA PHE A 52 10.64 -9.74 5.38
C PHE A 52 9.85 -8.42 5.46
N GLY A 53 10.35 -7.35 4.81
CA GLY A 53 9.68 -6.04 4.74
C GLY A 53 8.49 -5.99 3.78
N ARG A 54 8.30 -7.00 2.93
CA ARG A 54 7.19 -7.01 1.97
C ARG A 54 5.84 -7.05 2.71
N SER A 55 4.93 -6.19 2.28
CA SER A 55 3.56 -6.14 2.78
C SER A 55 2.66 -7.19 2.11
N LEU A 56 1.55 -7.53 2.78
CA LEU A 56 0.50 -8.35 2.16
C LEU A 56 -0.09 -7.65 0.93
N PHE A 57 -0.28 -6.33 1.02
CA PHE A 57 -0.73 -5.47 -0.08
C PHE A 57 0.15 -5.67 -1.32
N GLY A 58 1.46 -5.49 -1.17
CA GLY A 58 2.38 -5.61 -2.29
C GLY A 58 2.53 -7.04 -2.82
N ARG A 59 2.46 -8.05 -1.94
CA ARG A 59 2.41 -9.44 -2.40
C ARG A 59 1.19 -9.72 -3.27
N LEU A 60 0.01 -9.19 -2.93
CA LEU A 60 -1.20 -9.39 -3.72
C LEU A 60 -1.14 -8.61 -5.05
N GLY A 61 -0.56 -7.41 -5.06
CA GLY A 61 -0.30 -6.64 -6.28
C GLY A 61 0.51 -7.43 -7.33
N LEU A 62 1.55 -8.16 -6.88
CA LEU A 62 2.34 -9.06 -7.76
C LEU A 62 1.53 -10.20 -8.40
N PHE A 63 0.43 -10.63 -7.78
CA PHE A 63 -0.44 -11.69 -8.31
C PHE A 63 -1.52 -11.17 -9.26
N GLY A 64 -1.46 -9.88 -9.64
CA GLY A 64 -2.42 -9.29 -10.58
C GLY A 64 -3.76 -8.94 -9.94
N HIS A 65 -3.82 -8.90 -8.61
CA HIS A 65 -4.91 -8.18 -7.95
C HIS A 65 -4.70 -6.69 -8.23
N LEU A 66 -5.45 -6.16 -9.20
CA LEU A 66 -5.33 -4.78 -9.65
C LEU A 66 -5.47 -3.83 -8.47
N GLU A 67 -4.50 -2.93 -8.36
CA GLU A 67 -4.63 -1.73 -7.55
C GLU A 67 -5.50 -0.74 -8.33
N ASP A 68 -6.73 -0.52 -7.87
CA ASP A 68 -7.54 0.59 -8.35
C ASP A 68 -6.87 1.90 -7.89
N LEU A 69 -5.94 2.43 -8.69
CA LEU A 69 -5.23 3.67 -8.39
C LEU A 69 -6.18 4.87 -8.44
N PRO A 70 -6.44 5.56 -7.30
CA PRO A 70 -7.19 6.80 -7.32
C PRO A 70 -6.33 7.88 -7.98
N ASN A 71 -6.76 8.37 -9.14
CA ASN A 71 -5.93 9.21 -10.01
C ASN A 71 -6.20 10.71 -9.87
N MET A 72 -6.91 11.16 -8.84
CA MET A 72 -7.19 12.58 -8.59
C MET A 72 -6.61 12.98 -7.23
N GLN A 73 -5.73 13.98 -7.21
CA GLN A 73 -5.13 14.50 -5.99
C GLN A 73 -5.75 15.86 -5.63
N TYR A 74 -6.03 16.05 -4.34
CA TYR A 74 -6.71 17.25 -3.81
C TYR A 74 -5.87 18.03 -2.81
N ARG A 75 -4.62 17.61 -2.54
CA ARG A 75 -3.80 18.13 -1.43
C ARG A 75 -2.80 19.19 -1.88
N MET A 76 -2.06 18.91 -2.95
CA MET A 76 -0.91 19.70 -3.38
C MET A 76 -1.29 20.65 -4.51
N HIS A 77 -0.62 21.80 -4.60
CA HIS A 77 -0.71 22.65 -5.78
C HIS A 77 -0.07 21.92 -6.99
N PRO A 78 -0.58 22.06 -8.24
CA PRO A 78 -0.08 21.35 -9.43
C PRO A 78 1.45 21.40 -9.62
N LYS A 79 2.05 22.56 -9.34
CA LYS A 79 3.52 22.72 -9.40
C LYS A 79 4.28 21.82 -8.42
N ILE A 80 3.71 21.52 -7.24
CA ILE A 80 4.31 20.64 -6.23
C ILE A 80 4.07 19.17 -6.59
N SER A 81 2.86 18.81 -7.03
CA SER A 81 2.48 17.43 -7.41
C SER A 81 3.15 16.96 -8.70
N SER A 82 3.55 17.88 -9.59
CA SER A 82 4.18 17.54 -10.87
C SER A 82 5.40 16.61 -10.75
N PHE A 83 6.31 16.88 -9.82
CA PHE A 83 7.51 16.06 -9.63
C PHE A 83 7.20 14.64 -9.12
N PRO A 84 6.48 14.43 -7.99
CA PRO A 84 6.17 13.08 -7.51
C PRO A 84 5.29 12.31 -8.49
N ASN A 85 4.35 12.97 -9.18
CA ASN A 85 3.52 12.33 -10.19
C ASN A 85 4.36 11.73 -11.32
N HIS A 86 5.28 12.52 -11.88
CA HIS A 86 6.19 12.04 -12.91
C HIS A 86 7.12 10.94 -12.40
N LYS A 87 7.68 11.14 -11.20
CA LYS A 87 8.72 10.26 -10.65
C LYS A 87 8.21 8.88 -10.25
N PHE A 88 7.00 8.81 -9.67
CA PHE A 88 6.50 7.60 -9.02
C PHE A 88 5.24 7.03 -9.70
N TYR A 89 4.40 7.88 -10.29
CA TYR A 89 3.07 7.48 -10.78
C TYR A 89 2.92 7.51 -12.30
N LYS A 90 4.01 7.72 -13.05
CA LYS A 90 4.02 7.75 -14.53
C LYS A 90 3.02 8.76 -15.10
N ASP A 91 2.93 9.93 -14.46
CA ASP A 91 2.03 11.02 -14.87
C ASP A 91 0.53 10.66 -14.87
N GLN A 92 0.13 9.63 -14.10
CA GLN A 92 -1.27 9.19 -14.02
C GLN A 92 -2.12 10.01 -13.06
N ILE A 93 -1.52 10.74 -12.11
CA ILE A 93 -2.25 11.56 -11.14
C ILE A 93 -2.69 12.87 -11.80
N ARG A 94 -3.92 13.28 -11.54
CA ARG A 94 -4.55 14.53 -12.01
C ARG A 94 -4.72 15.48 -10.83
N ASP A 95 -4.56 16.76 -11.11
CA ASP A 95 -4.84 17.83 -10.16
C ASP A 95 -6.27 18.34 -10.36
N VAL A 96 -6.91 18.77 -9.26
CA VAL A 96 -8.14 19.56 -9.30
C VAL A 96 -7.93 20.99 -9.78
#